data_AF-K2FVY2-F1
#
_entry.id   AF-K2FVY2-F1
#
_cell.length_a   1.000
_cell.length_b   1.000
_cell.length_c   1.000
_cell.angle_alpha   90.00
_cell.angle_beta   90.00
_cell.angle_gamma   90.00
#
_symmetry.space_group_name_H-M   'P 1'
#
loop_
_entity.id
_entity.type
_entity.pdbx_description
1 polymer ?
#
loop_
_entity_poly.entity_id
_entity_poly.type
_entity_poly.pdbx_seq_one_letter_code
_entity_poly.pdbx_strand_id
1 'polypeptide(L)'
;MNTKKAEVIISHKIIAWLENFTSLEELQAAIVNGALLDLINSIQELPLDLKEFIYYTLGNSIMSGGVSLNEAIEKLRALSGEYE
;
A
#
# COMPACT_ATOMS: atom_id res chain seq x y z
N MET A 1 -21.86 -4.73 -6.57
CA MET A 1 -20.53 -5.35 -6.39
C MET A 1 -19.89 -4.69 -5.18
N ASN A 2 -19.34 -5.49 -4.27
CA ASN A 2 -18.90 -5.10 -2.92
C ASN A 2 -17.57 -4.35 -2.95
N THR A 3 -17.60 -3.01 -2.95
CA THR A 3 -16.41 -2.16 -2.70
C THR A 3 -15.68 -2.56 -1.41
N LYS A 4 -16.44 -2.89 -0.37
CA LYS A 4 -15.93 -3.41 0.92
C LYS A 4 -15.02 -4.64 0.80
N LYS A 5 -15.23 -5.51 -0.19
CA LYS A 5 -14.43 -6.74 -0.32
C LYS A 5 -13.09 -6.48 -1.01
N ALA A 6 -13.07 -5.56 -1.97
CA ALA A 6 -11.83 -5.12 -2.62
C ALA A 6 -10.94 -4.36 -1.63
N GLU A 7 -11.53 -3.48 -0.80
CA GLU A 7 -10.84 -2.69 0.23
C GLU A 7 -10.08 -3.55 1.24
N VAL A 8 -10.72 -4.60 1.77
CA VAL A 8 -10.07 -5.54 2.71
C VAL A 8 -8.97 -6.37 2.05
N ILE A 9 -9.08 -6.73 0.77
CA ILE A 9 -8.08 -7.53 0.06
C ILE A 9 -6.80 -6.72 -0.21
N ILE A 10 -6.95 -5.43 -0.54
CA ILE A 10 -5.83 -4.51 -0.76
C ILE A 10 -4.98 -4.40 0.49
N SER A 11 -5.62 -4.13 1.63
CA SER A 11 -4.93 -3.95 2.89
C SER A 11 -4.09 -5.18 3.21
N HIS A 12 -4.65 -6.39 3.09
CA HIS A 12 -3.89 -7.61 3.35
C HIS A 12 -2.71 -7.82 2.38
N LYS A 13 -2.88 -7.60 1.07
CA LYS A 13 -1.78 -7.79 0.11
C LYS A 13 -0.68 -6.76 0.26
N ILE A 14 -1.04 -5.49 0.49
CA ILE A 14 -0.07 -4.41 0.65
C ILE A 14 0.62 -4.49 2.01
N ILE A 15 -0.10 -4.82 3.08
CA ILE A 15 0.49 -5.06 4.40
C ILE A 15 1.47 -6.24 4.32
N ALA A 16 1.06 -7.37 3.75
CA ALA A 16 1.95 -8.52 3.61
C ALA A 16 3.19 -8.19 2.75
N TRP A 17 3.04 -7.35 1.72
CA TRP A 17 4.17 -6.87 0.94
C TRP A 17 5.11 -5.99 1.77
N LEU A 18 4.57 -5.03 2.53
CA LEU A 18 5.33 -4.16 3.42
C LEU A 18 6.09 -4.93 4.52
N GLU A 19 5.51 -6.01 5.03
CA GLU A 19 6.12 -6.89 6.03
C GLU A 19 7.34 -7.68 5.50
N ASN A 20 7.59 -7.70 4.18
CA ASN A 20 8.81 -8.28 3.61
C ASN A 20 10.03 -7.35 3.68
N PHE A 21 9.84 -6.07 4.02
CA PHE A 21 10.94 -5.11 4.08
C PHE A 21 11.46 -4.97 5.50
N THR A 22 12.78 -4.92 5.65
CA THR A 22 13.43 -4.78 6.96
C THR A 22 13.91 -3.37 7.25
N SER A 23 13.99 -2.52 6.21
CA SER A 23 14.35 -1.11 6.33
C SER A 23 13.53 -0.21 5.39
N LEU A 24 13.55 1.09 5.71
CA LEU A 24 12.94 2.11 4.86
C LEU A 24 13.66 2.21 3.50
N GLU A 25 14.99 2.03 3.47
CA GLU A 25 15.75 2.10 2.22
C GLU A 25 15.43 0.95 1.26
N GLU A 26 15.24 -0.28 1.77
CA GLU A 26 14.82 -1.42 0.93
C GLU A 26 13.43 -1.16 0.32
N LEU A 27 12.51 -0.63 1.12
CA LEU A 27 11.16 -0.29 0.67
C LEU A 27 11.18 0.85 -0.36
N GLN A 28 11.96 1.91 -0.13
CA GLN A 28 12.13 3.00 -1.08
C GLN A 28 12.72 2.50 -2.41
N ALA A 29 13.75 1.65 -2.36
CA ALA A 29 14.34 1.05 -3.54
C ALA A 29 13.32 0.21 -4.32
N ALA A 30 12.49 -0.57 -3.62
CA ALA A 30 11.43 -1.35 -4.25
C ALA A 30 10.35 -0.47 -4.90
N ILE A 31 9.97 0.63 -4.27
CA ILE A 31 9.03 1.61 -4.85
C ILE A 31 9.63 2.26 -6.10
N VAL A 32 10.90 2.68 -6.06
CA VAL A 32 11.61 3.26 -7.22
C VAL A 32 11.71 2.26 -8.37
N ASN A 33 11.91 0.97 -8.07
CA ASN A 33 11.92 -0.10 -9.06
C ASN A 33 10.53 -0.48 -9.59
N GLY A 34 9.46 0.16 -9.14
CA GLY A 34 8.09 -0.09 -9.60
C GLY A 34 7.37 -1.25 -8.92
N ALA A 35 7.96 -1.89 -7.90
CA ALA A 35 7.36 -3.06 -7.25
C ALA A 35 5.99 -2.76 -6.60
N LEU A 36 5.81 -1.54 -6.08
CA LEU A 36 4.52 -1.09 -5.55
C LEU A 36 3.46 -0.98 -6.66
N LEU A 37 3.84 -0.45 -7.83
CA LEU A 37 2.95 -0.33 -8.98
C LEU A 37 2.55 -1.71 -9.52
N ASP A 38 3.50 -2.63 -9.61
CA ASP A 38 3.25 -4.02 -10.02
C ASP A 38 2.32 -4.75 -9.06
N LEU A 39 2.54 -4.57 -7.75
CA LEU A 39 1.67 -5.12 -6.71
C LEU A 39 0.24 -4.62 -6.87
N ILE A 40 0.05 -3.30 -6.98
CA ILE A 40 -1.26 -2.66 -7.14
C ILE A 40 -1.96 -3.17 -8.42
N ASN A 41 -1.20 -3.33 -9.52
CA ASN A 41 -1.73 -3.83 -10.79
C ASN A 41 -2.09 -5.32 -10.75
N SER A 42 -1.45 -6.12 -9.89
CA SER A 42 -1.81 -7.51 -9.67
C SER A 42 -3.18 -7.71 -9.01
N ILE A 43 -3.76 -6.65 -8.43
CA ILE A 43 -5.08 -6.67 -7.80
C ILE A 43 -6.12 -6.29 -8.86
N GLN A 44 -6.70 -7.30 -9.52
CA GLN A 44 -7.65 -7.11 -10.64
C GLN A 44 -8.93 -6.38 -10.23
N GLU A 45 -9.40 -6.56 -8.99
CA GLU A 45 -10.65 -5.99 -8.48
C GLU A 45 -10.50 -4.56 -7.95
N LEU A 46 -9.32 -3.96 -8.12
CA LEU A 46 -8.98 -2.66 -7.56
C LEU A 46 -9.40 -1.52 -8.50
N PRO A 47 -10.33 -0.62 -8.09
CA PRO A 47 -10.67 0.57 -8.87
C PRO A 47 -9.45 1.45 -9.14
N LEU A 48 -9.39 2.08 -10.33
CA LEU A 48 -8.24 2.87 -10.77
C LEU A 48 -7.93 4.03 -9.81
N ASP A 49 -8.96 4.71 -9.34
CA ASP A 49 -8.90 5.77 -8.33
C ASP A 49 -8.25 5.29 -7.03
N LEU A 50 -8.56 4.06 -6.60
CA LEU A 50 -7.95 3.47 -5.41
C LEU A 50 -6.50 3.03 -5.66
N LYS A 51 -6.17 2.55 -6.87
CA LYS A 51 -4.78 2.27 -7.29
C LYS A 51 -3.92 3.53 -7.20
N GLU A 52 -4.40 4.62 -7.77
CA GLU A 52 -3.72 5.92 -7.76
C GLU A 52 -3.60 6.44 -6.33
N PHE A 53 -4.68 6.38 -5.55
CA PHE A 53 -4.67 6.82 -4.16
C PHE A 53 -3.60 6.09 -3.34
N ILE A 54 -3.50 4.76 -3.45
CA ILE A 54 -2.49 3.97 -2.74
C ILE A 54 -1.10 4.34 -3.23
N TYR A 55 -0.87 4.37 -4.55
CA TYR A 55 0.45 4.66 -5.11
C TYR A 55 0.95 6.04 -4.68
N TYR A 56 0.10 7.07 -4.77
CA TYR A 56 0.47 8.43 -4.38
C TYR A 56 0.57 8.60 -2.87
N THR A 57 -0.41 8.11 -2.10
CA THR A 57 -0.41 8.31 -0.64
C THR A 57 0.71 7.52 0.01
N LEU A 58 0.83 6.23 -0.30
CA LEU A 58 1.82 5.34 0.29
C LEU A 58 3.21 5.64 -0.27
N GLY A 59 3.34 5.67 -1.60
CA GLY A 59 4.60 5.91 -2.28
C GLY A 59 5.21 7.26 -1.90
N ASN A 60 4.42 8.34 -1.91
CA ASN A 60 4.95 9.68 -1.57
C ASN A 60 5.27 9.81 -0.07
N SER A 61 4.48 9.21 0.82
CA SER A 61 4.74 9.22 2.26
C SER A 61 6.05 8.52 2.61
N ILE A 62 6.34 7.39 1.96
CA ILE A 62 7.57 6.62 2.16
C ILE A 62 8.76 7.34 1.52
N MET A 63 8.60 7.86 0.31
CA MET A 63 9.68 8.54 -0.43
C MET A 63 10.10 9.87 0.19
N SER A 64 9.17 10.58 0.83
CA SER A 64 9.47 11.84 1.54
C SER A 64 10.13 11.63 2.91
N GLY A 65 10.23 10.38 3.38
CA GLY A 65 10.72 10.06 4.72
C GLY A 65 9.84 10.60 5.86
N GLY A 66 8.64 11.12 5.53
CA GLY A 66 7.70 11.66 6.52
C GLY A 66 6.98 10.59 7.32
N VAL A 67 7.17 9.31 6.99
CA VAL A 67 6.51 8.17 7.62
C VAL A 67 7.50 7.00 7.70
N SER A 68 7.65 6.41 8.88
CA SER A 68 8.42 5.17 9.06
C SER A 68 7.70 3.96 8.45
N LEU A 69 8.42 2.86 8.20
CA LEU A 69 7.82 1.61 7.71
C LEU A 69 6.64 1.14 8.58
N ASN A 70 6.81 1.18 9.91
CA ASN A 70 5.77 0.78 10.85
C ASN A 70 4.55 1.70 10.78
N GLU A 71 4.75 3.03 10.72
CA GLU A 71 3.62 3.96 10.58
C GLU A 71 2.90 3.81 9.23
N ALA A 72 3.61 3.45 8.15
CA ALA A 72 3.00 3.17 6.86
C ALA A 72 2.09 1.93 6.92
N ILE A 73 2.55 0.86 7.60
CA ILE A 73 1.75 -0.34 7.86
C ILE A 73 0.53 -0.01 8.73
N GLU A 74 0.71 0.78 9.79
CA GLU A 74 -0.39 1.16 10.68
C GLU A 74 -1.43 2.04 9.99
N LYS A 75 -1.03 3.01 9.17
CA LYS A 75 -1.96 3.84 8.38
C LYS A 75 -2.78 3.02 7.39
N LEU A 76 -2.18 2.02 6.76
CA LEU A 76 -2.90 1.11 5.86
C LEU A 76 -3.84 0.18 6.63
N ARG A 77 -3.44 -0.30 7.81
CA ARG A 77 -4.33 -1.06 8.71
C ARG A 77 -5.53 -0.21 9.14
N ALA A 78 -5.32 1.05 9.50
CA ALA A 78 -6.38 1.99 9.87
C ALA A 78 -7.35 2.24 8.70
N LEU A 79 -6.83 2.50 7.50
CA LEU A 79 -7.63 2.60 6.27
C LEU A 79 -8.42 1.32 5.97
N SER A 80 -7.94 0.14 6.40
CA SER A 80 -8.69 -1.11 6.27
C SER A 80 -9.81 -1.28 7.29
N GLY A 81 -9.59 -0.80 8.52
CA GLY A 81 -10.53 -0.95 9.63
C GLY A 81 -11.63 0.12 9.65
N GLU A 82 -11.37 1.31 9.12
CA GLU A 82 -12.37 2.40 9.00
C GLU A 82 -13.46 2.13 7.95
N TYR A 83 -13.31 1.09 7.11
CA TYR A 83 -14.24 0.74 6.03
C TYR A 83 -14.99 -0.59 6.27
N GLU A 84 -14.78 -1.24 7.43
CA GLU A 84 -15.65 -2.32 7.94
C GLU A 84 -17.01 -1.77 8.40
#